data_AF-X0VMR8-F1
#
_entry.id   AF-X0VMR8-F1
#
_cell.length_a   1.000
_cell.length_b   1.000
_cell.length_c   1.000
_cell.angle_alpha   90.00
_cell.angle_beta   90.00
_cell.angle_gamma   90.00
#
_symmetry.space_group_name_H-M   'P 1'
#
loop_
_entity.id
_entity.type
_entity.pdbx_description
1 polymer ?
#
loop_
_entity_poly.entity_id
_entity_poly.type
_entity_poly.pdbx_seq_one_letter_code
_entity_poly.pdbx_strand_id
1 'polypeptide(L)'
;SAIDITFDFPPAVPPPPGLTWSEYGSDTFDYWYDGTANVCLEVISPNGYSVGPICTGALLEWWVDPAGITPDGCVFIDNASTGPAPNGDNELVSWVDGTYPFGCPNDMAAGNWTYHFEAAGGARIDGWATMLVQEFNPPYGGTDMTVGMPATGNEIITVASHVTKDCWQSIDGNTYCYSDPAVVEGDISPFSSKGPTRDGRSKPDISAPGQGIASAISEDARASMPIELIMPDDRHWLIQGTSMSSPHVAGAVALLLE
;
A
#
# COMPACT_ATOMS: atom_id res chain seq x y z
N SER A 1 17.09 2.76 -21.48
CA SER A 1 16.61 1.38 -21.31
C SER A 1 15.11 1.43 -21.12
N ALA A 2 14.38 0.42 -21.59
CA ALA A 2 12.94 0.33 -21.45
C ALA A 2 12.55 -0.87 -20.57
N ILE A 3 11.48 -0.73 -19.78
CA ILE A 3 10.89 -1.76 -18.92
C ILE A 3 9.37 -1.70 -19.02
N ASP A 4 8.74 -2.86 -19.15
CA ASP A 4 7.28 -3.02 -19.06
C ASP A 4 6.91 -3.63 -17.72
N ILE A 5 5.95 -3.01 -17.02
CA ILE A 5 5.31 -3.54 -15.82
C ILE A 5 3.82 -3.73 -16.13
N THR A 6 3.28 -4.91 -15.85
CA THR A 6 1.87 -5.22 -16.12
C THR A 6 1.10 -5.45 -14.83
N PHE A 7 -0.05 -4.78 -14.73
CA PHE A 7 -1.01 -4.89 -13.63
C PHE A 7 -2.31 -5.50 -14.16
N ASP A 8 -2.83 -6.51 -13.45
CA ASP A 8 -4.09 -7.15 -13.83
C ASP A 8 -5.24 -6.52 -13.04
N PHE A 9 -6.07 -5.74 -13.74
CA PHE A 9 -7.23 -5.12 -13.15
C PHE A 9 -8.42 -6.08 -13.21
N PRO A 10 -8.98 -6.50 -12.07
CA PRO A 10 -10.12 -7.40 -12.08
C PRO A 10 -11.32 -6.71 -12.75
N PRO A 11 -12.24 -7.48 -13.38
CA PRO A 11 -13.50 -6.92 -13.84
C PRO A 11 -14.24 -6.27 -12.68
N ALA A 12 -14.91 -5.14 -12.96
CA ALA A 12 -15.65 -4.37 -11.95
C ALA A 12 -16.55 -5.29 -11.11
N VAL A 13 -16.11 -5.61 -9.89
CA VAL A 13 -16.92 -6.31 -8.89
C VAL A 13 -17.58 -5.20 -8.06
N PRO A 14 -18.90 -5.23 -7.82
CA PRO A 14 -19.50 -4.28 -6.91
C PRO A 14 -18.82 -4.37 -5.53
N PRO A 15 -18.55 -3.24 -4.86
CA PRO A 15 -17.90 -3.24 -3.56
C PRO A 15 -18.72 -4.08 -2.57
N PRO A 16 -18.05 -4.74 -1.60
CA PRO A 16 -18.74 -5.40 -0.50
C PRO A 16 -19.73 -4.44 0.19
N PRO A 17 -20.84 -4.96 0.75
CA PRO A 17 -21.80 -4.12 1.48
C PRO A 17 -21.11 -3.31 2.59
N GLY A 18 -21.25 -1.98 2.55
CA GLY A 18 -20.68 -1.08 3.55
C GLY A 18 -19.40 -0.36 3.13
N LEU A 19 -18.77 -0.77 2.02
CA LEU A 19 -17.70 -0.02 1.37
C LEU A 19 -18.26 0.79 0.20
N THR A 20 -17.78 2.02 0.07
CA THR A 20 -18.15 2.95 -0.99
C THR A 20 -17.23 2.77 -2.19
N TRP A 21 -17.71 3.04 -3.40
CA TRP A 21 -16.84 3.04 -4.59
C TRP A 21 -15.71 4.09 -4.53
N SER A 22 -15.81 5.09 -3.64
CA SER A 22 -14.68 5.99 -3.32
C SER A 22 -13.51 5.28 -2.64
N GLU A 23 -13.71 4.07 -2.10
CA GLU A 23 -12.65 3.21 -1.57
C GLU A 23 -12.15 2.20 -2.61
N TYR A 24 -12.93 1.93 -3.67
CA TYR A 24 -12.55 1.11 -4.84
C TYR A 24 -11.89 1.95 -5.96
N GLY A 25 -11.37 3.11 -5.58
CA GLY A 25 -10.73 4.05 -6.48
C GLY A 25 -9.52 3.50 -7.20
N SER A 26 -9.25 4.10 -8.35
CA SER A 26 -8.15 3.77 -9.25
C SER A 26 -6.85 3.52 -8.49
N ASP A 27 -6.29 2.32 -8.67
CA ASP A 27 -5.02 1.95 -8.06
C ASP A 27 -4.00 3.05 -8.36
N THR A 28 -3.60 3.75 -7.30
CA THR A 28 -2.62 4.84 -7.41
C THR A 28 -1.25 4.21 -7.34
N PHE A 29 -0.45 4.46 -8.37
CA PHE A 29 0.93 4.05 -8.43
C PHE A 29 1.81 5.27 -8.23
N ASP A 30 2.65 5.20 -7.21
CA ASP A 30 3.62 6.22 -6.85
C ASP A 30 5.03 5.69 -7.15
N TYR A 31 5.77 6.40 -7.99
CA TYR A 31 7.09 6.04 -8.45
C TYR A 31 8.10 7.14 -8.13
N TRP A 32 9.28 6.74 -7.68
CA TRP A 32 10.36 7.65 -7.31
C TRP A 32 11.65 7.32 -8.05
N TYR A 33 12.33 8.34 -8.55
CA TYR A 33 13.59 8.19 -9.27
C TYR A 33 14.51 9.42 -9.07
N ASP A 34 15.78 9.27 -9.43
CA ASP A 34 16.79 10.32 -9.24
C ASP A 34 16.40 11.63 -9.94
N GLY A 35 16.57 12.76 -9.25
CA GLY A 35 16.20 14.09 -9.75
C GLY A 35 16.84 14.51 -11.07
N THR A 36 17.98 13.91 -11.43
CA THR A 36 18.72 14.20 -12.67
C THR A 36 18.36 13.27 -13.82
N ALA A 37 17.65 12.18 -13.56
CA ALA A 37 17.21 11.26 -14.58
C ALA A 37 16.00 11.82 -15.35
N ASN A 38 15.93 11.48 -16.63
CA ASN A 38 14.76 11.71 -17.46
C ASN A 38 14.06 10.37 -17.71
N VAL A 39 12.89 10.22 -17.10
CA VAL A 39 12.05 9.02 -17.16
C VAL A 39 10.75 9.39 -17.87
N CYS A 40 10.32 8.58 -18.81
CA CYS A 40 9.05 8.69 -19.51
C CYS A 40 8.17 7.49 -19.20
N LEU A 41 6.89 7.73 -18.97
CA LEU A 41 5.87 6.69 -18.80
C LEU A 41 4.86 6.74 -19.95
N GLU A 42 4.63 5.60 -20.59
CA GLU A 42 3.51 5.34 -21.47
C GLU A 42 2.61 4.28 -20.81
N VAL A 43 1.30 4.52 -20.78
CA VAL A 43 0.31 3.57 -20.25
C VAL A 43 -0.45 2.96 -21.40
N ILE A 44 -0.46 1.64 -21.48
CA ILE A 44 -1.09 0.85 -22.53
C ILE A 44 -2.23 0.03 -21.92
N SER A 45 -3.44 0.26 -22.42
CA SER A 45 -4.66 -0.40 -21.94
C SER A 45 -4.78 -1.86 -22.43
N PRO A 46 -5.70 -2.67 -21.87
CA PRO A 46 -5.89 -4.07 -22.26
C PRO A 46 -6.20 -4.28 -23.74
N ASN A 47 -6.91 -3.34 -24.39
CA ASN A 47 -7.21 -3.39 -25.82
C ASN A 47 -6.18 -2.64 -26.69
N GLY A 48 -5.06 -2.20 -26.11
CA GLY A 48 -3.91 -1.63 -26.83
C GLY A 48 -4.01 -0.13 -27.11
N TYR A 49 -4.88 0.62 -26.42
CA TYR A 49 -4.85 2.08 -26.48
C TYR A 49 -3.69 2.60 -25.64
N SER A 50 -2.93 3.56 -26.17
CA SER A 50 -1.77 4.15 -25.49
C SER A 50 -2.04 5.59 -25.07
N VAL A 51 -1.56 5.94 -23.87
CA VAL A 51 -1.49 7.30 -23.33
C VAL A 51 -0.04 7.63 -22.96
N GLY A 52 0.51 8.68 -23.55
CA GLY A 52 1.90 9.10 -23.36
C GLY A 52 2.75 8.97 -24.64
N PRO A 53 4.10 8.97 -24.52
CA PRO A 53 4.85 9.01 -23.26
C PRO A 53 4.78 10.38 -22.56
N ILE A 54 4.63 10.38 -21.25
CA ILE A 54 4.73 11.56 -20.38
C ILE A 54 6.08 11.52 -19.66
N CYS A 55 6.96 12.43 -20.04
CA CYS A 55 8.34 12.51 -19.54
C CYS A 55 8.49 13.46 -18.34
N THR A 56 9.62 13.36 -17.65
CA THR A 56 9.97 14.22 -16.50
C THR A 56 9.71 15.69 -16.80
N GLY A 57 8.96 16.35 -15.91
CA GLY A 57 8.55 17.75 -16.03
C GLY A 57 7.21 17.97 -16.76
N ALA A 58 6.44 16.91 -17.03
CA ALA A 58 5.15 16.98 -17.71
C ALA A 58 4.01 16.39 -16.88
N LEU A 59 2.80 16.85 -17.19
CA LEU A 59 1.54 16.45 -16.55
C LEU A 59 0.52 16.13 -17.63
N LEU A 60 -0.23 15.05 -17.44
CA LEU A 60 -1.41 14.69 -18.20
C LEU A 60 -2.57 14.44 -17.23
N GLU A 61 -3.58 15.31 -17.32
CA GLU A 61 -4.82 15.24 -16.57
C GLU A 61 -5.95 14.91 -17.55
N TRP A 62 -6.52 13.71 -17.52
CA TRP A 62 -7.54 13.31 -18.50
C TRP A 62 -8.79 14.21 -18.52
N TRP A 63 -9.09 14.89 -17.41
CA TRP A 63 -10.22 15.84 -17.32
C TRP A 63 -9.91 17.20 -17.95
N VAL A 64 -8.65 17.47 -18.33
CA VAL A 64 -8.21 18.68 -19.04
C VAL A 64 -7.72 18.34 -20.45
N ASP A 65 -7.04 17.21 -20.62
CA ASP A 65 -6.44 16.75 -21.86
C ASP A 65 -7.15 15.50 -22.40
N PRO A 66 -7.84 15.59 -23.56
CA PRO A 66 -8.51 14.44 -24.16
C PRO A 66 -7.54 13.31 -24.57
N ALA A 67 -6.23 13.56 -24.65
CA ALA A 67 -5.23 12.51 -24.87
C ALA A 67 -5.19 11.47 -23.75
N GLY A 68 -5.66 11.82 -22.54
CA GLY A 68 -5.79 10.89 -21.42
C GLY A 68 -7.05 10.02 -21.47
N ILE A 69 -7.95 10.21 -22.44
CA ILE A 69 -9.23 9.49 -22.51
C ILE A 69 -9.15 8.39 -23.57
N THR A 70 -9.30 7.14 -23.14
CA THR A 70 -9.35 5.97 -24.04
C THR A 70 -10.71 5.27 -23.94
N PRO A 71 -11.09 4.44 -24.91
CA PRO A 71 -12.25 3.56 -24.78
C PRO A 71 -12.17 2.57 -23.61
N ASP A 72 -10.98 2.34 -23.05
CA ASP A 72 -10.73 1.44 -21.93
C ASP A 72 -10.67 2.16 -20.58
N GLY A 73 -10.91 3.47 -20.53
CA GLY A 73 -10.81 4.27 -19.31
C GLY A 73 -9.93 5.50 -19.49
N CYS A 74 -9.74 6.25 -18.41
CA CYS A 74 -9.01 7.50 -18.42
C CYS A 74 -7.73 7.40 -17.60
N VAL A 75 -6.63 7.96 -18.10
CA VAL A 75 -5.32 7.87 -17.48
C VAL A 75 -4.91 9.24 -16.94
N PHE A 76 -4.41 9.28 -15.71
CA PHE A 76 -3.71 10.43 -15.16
C PHE A 76 -2.22 10.10 -15.01
N ILE A 77 -1.33 11.04 -15.38
CA ILE A 77 0.10 10.93 -15.12
C ILE A 77 0.64 12.31 -14.74
N ASP A 78 1.09 12.48 -13.49
CA ASP A 78 1.98 13.58 -13.11
C ASP A 78 3.39 13.03 -13.02
N ASN A 79 4.30 13.52 -13.86
CA ASN A 79 5.69 13.10 -13.86
C ASN A 79 6.59 14.28 -13.49
N ALA A 80 6.72 14.52 -12.18
CA ALA A 80 7.48 15.62 -11.60
C ALA A 80 7.20 16.97 -12.29
N SER A 81 5.93 17.25 -12.60
CA SER A 81 5.53 18.46 -13.35
C SER A 81 5.89 19.77 -12.65
N THR A 82 6.03 19.72 -11.32
CA THR A 82 6.44 20.84 -10.47
C THR A 82 7.93 20.83 -10.12
N GLY A 83 8.70 19.89 -10.70
CA GLY A 83 10.11 19.66 -10.42
C GLY A 83 10.34 18.65 -9.27
N PRO A 84 11.61 18.45 -8.88
CA PRO A 84 11.96 17.49 -7.83
C PRO A 84 11.36 17.86 -6.47
N ALA A 85 11.02 16.84 -5.70
CA ALA A 85 10.60 16.96 -4.31
C ALA A 85 11.75 17.51 -3.42
N PRO A 86 11.47 17.91 -2.16
CA PRO A 86 12.49 18.50 -1.28
C PRO A 86 13.72 17.62 -0.99
N ASN A 87 13.61 16.30 -1.18
CA ASN A 87 14.74 15.36 -1.06
C ASN A 87 15.66 15.36 -2.31
N GLY A 88 15.31 16.11 -3.36
CA GLY A 88 16.05 16.20 -4.61
C GLY A 88 15.66 15.16 -5.65
N ASP A 89 14.74 14.25 -5.34
CA ASP A 89 14.28 13.22 -6.27
C ASP A 89 12.98 13.60 -6.97
N ASN A 90 12.72 12.98 -8.10
CA ASN A 90 11.49 13.15 -8.84
C ASN A 90 10.45 12.12 -8.40
N GLU A 91 9.20 12.57 -8.28
CA GLU A 91 8.01 11.76 -8.03
C GLU A 91 7.19 11.68 -9.32
N LEU A 92 6.71 10.48 -9.64
CA LEU A 92 5.76 10.24 -10.72
C LEU A 92 4.57 9.50 -10.14
N VAL A 93 3.39 10.10 -10.26
CA VAL A 93 2.13 9.52 -9.82
C VAL A 93 1.25 9.23 -11.02
N SER A 94 0.66 8.04 -11.06
CA SER A 94 -0.23 7.61 -12.13
C SER A 94 -1.37 6.76 -11.60
N TRP A 95 -2.54 6.87 -12.22
CA TRP A 95 -3.69 6.02 -11.95
C TRP A 95 -4.61 5.95 -13.17
N VAL A 96 -5.58 5.02 -13.14
CA VAL A 96 -6.55 4.81 -14.21
C VAL A 96 -7.98 4.88 -13.68
N ASP A 97 -8.75 5.85 -14.15
CA ASP A 97 -10.12 6.09 -13.72
C ASP A 97 -11.17 5.48 -14.67
N GLY A 98 -12.31 5.09 -14.09
CA GLY A 98 -13.54 4.72 -14.79
C GLY A 98 -14.67 5.74 -14.59
N THR A 99 -15.87 5.46 -15.13
CA THR A 99 -16.99 6.42 -15.14
C THR A 99 -17.48 6.79 -13.75
N TYR A 100 -17.60 5.82 -12.86
CA TYR A 100 -18.01 6.05 -11.48
C TYR A 100 -16.92 5.54 -10.52
N PRO A 101 -16.57 6.30 -9.46
CA PRO A 101 -17.09 7.61 -9.05
C PRO A 101 -16.41 8.82 -9.73
N PHE A 102 -15.45 8.61 -10.64
CA PHE A 102 -14.50 9.65 -11.07
C PHE A 102 -14.94 10.51 -12.25
N GLY A 103 -15.97 10.09 -13.00
CA GLY A 103 -16.52 10.87 -14.11
C GLY A 103 -15.76 10.74 -15.43
N CYS A 104 -14.91 9.72 -15.59
CA CYS A 104 -14.34 9.38 -16.90
C CYS A 104 -15.49 9.07 -17.89
N PRO A 105 -15.42 9.44 -19.18
CA PRO A 105 -16.48 9.10 -20.12
C PRO A 105 -16.64 7.59 -20.38
N ASN A 106 -15.63 6.79 -20.05
CA ASN A 106 -15.59 5.35 -20.32
C ASN A 106 -15.27 4.60 -19.02
N ASP A 107 -15.85 3.41 -18.87
CA ASP A 107 -15.50 2.52 -17.77
C ASP A 107 -14.10 1.95 -17.96
N MET A 108 -13.41 1.73 -16.84
CA MET A 108 -12.10 1.08 -16.85
C MET A 108 -12.24 -0.36 -17.33
N ALA A 109 -11.49 -0.73 -18.36
CA ALA A 109 -11.46 -2.09 -18.88
C ALA A 109 -10.73 -3.03 -17.93
N ALA A 110 -11.30 -4.22 -17.74
CA ALA A 110 -10.68 -5.32 -17.04
C ALA A 110 -9.50 -5.91 -17.83
N GLY A 111 -8.50 -6.42 -17.12
CA GLY A 111 -7.35 -7.12 -17.67
C GLY A 111 -6.05 -6.36 -17.51
N ASN A 112 -5.09 -6.70 -18.37
CA ASN A 112 -3.71 -6.26 -18.25
C ASN A 112 -3.50 -4.82 -18.74
N TRP A 113 -3.20 -3.93 -17.81
CA TRP A 113 -2.66 -2.60 -18.11
C TRP A 113 -1.15 -2.64 -18.02
N THR A 114 -0.46 -2.09 -19.03
CA THR A 114 1.00 -2.07 -19.10
C THR A 114 1.52 -0.65 -18.92
N TYR A 115 2.44 -0.50 -17.97
CA TYR A 115 3.19 0.71 -17.71
C TYR A 115 4.57 0.53 -18.35
N HIS A 116 4.77 1.20 -19.47
CA HIS A 116 6.00 1.20 -20.25
C HIS A 116 6.88 2.37 -19.83
N PHE A 117 7.99 2.07 -19.15
CA PHE A 117 8.96 3.06 -18.70
C PHE A 117 10.15 3.11 -19.64
N GLU A 118 10.54 4.32 -20.06
CA GLU A 118 11.80 4.58 -20.74
C GLU A 118 12.66 5.57 -19.97
N ALA A 119 13.95 5.22 -19.76
CA ALA A 119 14.92 6.12 -19.16
C ALA A 119 16.16 6.27 -20.04
N ALA A 120 16.44 7.49 -20.50
CA ALA A 120 17.64 7.78 -21.28
C ALA A 120 18.89 7.59 -20.39
N GLY A 121 19.83 6.73 -20.81
CA GLY A 121 21.01 6.38 -20.00
C GLY A 121 20.76 5.38 -18.88
N GLY A 122 19.50 5.01 -18.63
CA GLY A 122 19.07 4.10 -17.56
C GLY A 122 18.88 4.81 -16.21
N ALA A 123 17.87 4.39 -15.47
CA ALA A 123 17.55 4.91 -14.14
C ALA A 123 17.00 3.80 -13.24
N ARG A 124 17.23 3.90 -11.93
CA ARG A 124 16.49 3.13 -10.93
C ARG A 124 15.16 3.85 -10.70
N ILE A 125 14.07 3.09 -10.75
CA ILE A 125 12.71 3.55 -10.43
C ILE A 125 12.23 2.63 -9.31
N ASP A 126 11.83 3.22 -8.19
CA ASP A 126 11.19 2.51 -7.08
C ASP A 126 9.69 2.83 -7.12
N GLY A 127 8.82 1.81 -7.14
CA GLY A 127 7.37 1.98 -7.29
C GLY A 127 6.58 1.33 -6.17
N TRP A 128 5.49 1.99 -5.75
CA TRP A 128 4.52 1.51 -4.77
C TRP A 128 3.10 1.61 -5.32
N ALA A 129 2.29 0.58 -5.07
CA ALA A 129 0.85 0.63 -5.24
C ALA A 129 0.27 1.10 -3.91
N THR A 130 -0.26 2.32 -3.87
CA THR A 130 -0.56 3.02 -2.61
C THR A 130 -2.02 2.90 -2.19
N MET A 131 -2.88 2.37 -3.07
CA MET A 131 -4.29 2.12 -2.79
C MET A 131 -4.65 0.71 -3.29
N LEU A 132 -5.34 -0.09 -2.47
CA LEU A 132 -5.90 -1.43 -2.73
C LEU A 132 -4.91 -2.62 -2.88
N VAL A 133 -5.41 -3.72 -3.48
CA VAL A 133 -4.89 -5.11 -3.52
C VAL A 133 -3.96 -5.38 -4.72
N GLN A 134 -3.53 -4.35 -5.45
CA GLN A 134 -2.64 -4.57 -6.58
C GLN A 134 -1.24 -4.94 -6.11
N GLU A 135 -0.76 -6.05 -6.62
CA GLU A 135 0.61 -6.49 -6.43
C GLU A 135 1.38 -6.25 -7.73
N PHE A 136 2.60 -5.74 -7.62
CA PHE A 136 3.52 -5.76 -8.74
C PHE A 136 3.80 -7.22 -9.08
N ASN A 137 3.36 -7.67 -10.25
CA ASN A 137 3.61 -9.04 -10.68
C ASN A 137 5.12 -9.32 -10.76
N PRO A 138 5.57 -10.55 -10.44
CA PRO A 138 6.95 -10.95 -10.66
C PRO A 138 7.38 -10.70 -12.11
N PRO A 139 8.62 -10.25 -12.37
CA PRO A 139 9.74 -10.17 -11.43
C PRO A 139 9.88 -8.83 -10.70
N TYR A 140 8.98 -7.87 -10.91
CA TYR A 140 9.18 -6.50 -10.44
C TYR A 140 8.65 -6.25 -9.02
N GLY A 141 7.77 -7.12 -8.52
CA GLY A 141 7.33 -7.09 -7.13
C GLY A 141 8.36 -7.63 -6.14
N GLY A 142 8.59 -6.88 -5.06
CA GLY A 142 9.43 -7.25 -3.92
C GLY A 142 8.71 -7.02 -2.59
N THR A 143 9.22 -7.61 -1.51
CA THR A 143 8.68 -7.41 -0.14
C THR A 143 9.58 -6.54 0.75
N ASP A 144 10.67 -6.04 0.18
CA ASP A 144 11.58 -5.08 0.82
C ASP A 144 11.11 -3.65 0.56
N MET A 145 11.58 -2.68 1.36
CA MET A 145 11.20 -1.26 1.25
C MET A 145 9.69 -0.99 1.37
N THR A 146 9.01 -1.75 2.24
CA THR A 146 7.57 -1.69 2.48
C THR A 146 7.21 -0.90 3.74
N VAL A 147 8.18 -0.23 4.39
CA VAL A 147 7.91 0.68 5.50
C VAL A 147 7.16 1.90 4.96
N GLY A 148 5.89 2.02 5.34
CA GLY A 148 5.04 3.14 4.90
C GLY A 148 5.40 4.48 5.53
N MET A 149 5.07 5.56 4.84
CA MET A 149 5.10 6.91 5.41
C MET A 149 3.96 7.07 6.44
N PRO A 150 4.18 7.78 7.57
CA PRO A 150 5.36 8.59 7.92
C PRO A 150 6.49 7.80 8.62
N ALA A 151 6.37 6.48 8.78
CA ALA A 151 7.31 5.67 9.56
C ALA A 151 8.72 5.56 8.95
N THR A 152 8.93 6.11 7.75
CA THR A 152 10.25 6.32 7.15
C THR A 152 10.97 7.57 7.67
N GLY A 153 10.36 8.40 8.52
CA GLY A 153 10.97 9.63 9.03
C GLY A 153 12.23 9.43 9.89
N ASN A 154 13.09 10.45 9.96
CA ASN A 154 14.36 10.40 10.70
C ASN A 154 14.18 10.43 12.22
N GLU A 155 13.22 11.20 12.72
CA GLU A 155 13.00 11.44 14.15
C GLU A 155 11.81 10.66 14.70
N ILE A 156 11.48 9.53 14.06
CA ILE A 156 10.36 8.67 14.45
C ILE A 156 10.93 7.32 14.88
N ILE A 157 10.51 6.84 16.06
CA ILE A 157 10.73 5.45 16.46
C ILE A 157 9.71 4.59 15.72
N THR A 158 10.20 3.83 14.75
CA THR A 158 9.44 2.97 13.86
C THR A 158 9.46 1.56 14.40
N VAL A 159 8.26 0.99 14.60
CA VAL A 159 8.08 -0.25 15.34
C VAL A 159 7.54 -1.35 14.43
N ALA A 160 8.31 -2.42 14.26
CA ALA A 160 7.88 -3.66 13.63
C ALA A 160 7.00 -4.50 14.56
N SER A 161 6.27 -5.45 13.98
CA SER A 161 5.48 -6.42 14.75
C SER A 161 6.21 -7.75 14.88
N HIS A 162 6.25 -8.32 16.09
CA HIS A 162 6.67 -9.69 16.33
C HIS A 162 5.60 -10.49 17.08
N VAL A 163 5.75 -11.81 17.01
CA VAL A 163 4.83 -12.80 17.57
C VAL A 163 5.19 -13.10 19.03
N THR A 164 4.21 -13.00 19.93
CA THR A 164 4.37 -13.36 21.36
C THR A 164 3.42 -14.45 21.84
N LYS A 165 2.51 -14.91 20.98
CA LYS A 165 1.60 -16.03 21.22
C LYS A 165 1.14 -16.58 19.88
N ASP A 166 0.80 -17.87 19.86
CA ASP A 166 0.24 -18.55 18.70
C ASP A 166 -1.23 -19.00 18.91
N CYS A 167 -1.67 -19.10 20.17
CA CYS A 167 -3.00 -19.51 20.57
C CYS A 167 -3.63 -18.59 21.64
N TRP A 168 -4.97 -18.60 21.73
CA TRP A 168 -5.74 -17.89 22.74
C TRP A 168 -7.06 -18.62 23.07
N GLN A 169 -7.61 -18.33 24.24
CA GLN A 169 -8.95 -18.76 24.62
C GLN A 169 -9.97 -17.66 24.31
N SER A 170 -11.13 -18.06 23.80
CA SER A 170 -12.26 -17.19 23.47
C SER A 170 -13.37 -17.28 24.52
N ILE A 171 -14.27 -16.29 24.54
CA ILE A 171 -15.45 -16.24 25.41
C ILE A 171 -16.43 -17.41 25.21
N ASP A 172 -16.42 -18.04 24.05
CA ASP A 172 -17.21 -19.27 23.80
C ASP A 172 -16.62 -20.52 24.46
N GLY A 173 -15.48 -20.39 25.14
CA GLY A 173 -14.78 -21.47 25.84
C GLY A 173 -13.83 -22.28 24.96
N ASN A 174 -13.78 -22.01 23.66
CA ASN A 174 -12.88 -22.70 22.72
C ASN A 174 -11.48 -22.06 22.72
N THR A 175 -10.50 -22.84 22.26
CA THR A 175 -9.13 -22.36 22.00
C THR A 175 -8.92 -22.25 20.50
N TYR A 176 -8.38 -21.11 20.09
CA TYR A 176 -8.06 -20.78 18.70
C TYR A 176 -6.56 -20.59 18.57
N CYS A 177 -6.00 -21.00 17.43
CA CYS A 177 -4.58 -20.90 17.13
C CYS A 177 -4.38 -20.47 15.68
N TYR A 178 -3.28 -19.78 15.39
CA TYR A 178 -2.83 -19.57 14.02
C TYR A 178 -2.35 -20.91 13.43
N SER A 179 -2.98 -21.37 12.35
CA SER A 179 -2.69 -22.68 11.77
C SER A 179 -2.35 -22.66 10.27
N ASP A 180 -2.70 -21.59 9.55
CA ASP A 180 -2.40 -21.45 8.12
C ASP A 180 -2.27 -19.96 7.70
N PRO A 181 -1.05 -19.41 7.58
CA PRO A 181 0.19 -20.01 8.05
C PRO A 181 0.24 -20.03 9.59
N ALA A 182 0.86 -21.07 10.16
CA ALA A 182 1.22 -21.05 11.56
C ALA A 182 2.23 -19.92 11.84
N VAL A 183 2.15 -19.32 13.02
CA VAL A 183 3.13 -18.34 13.49
C VAL A 183 4.07 -18.97 14.52
N VAL A 184 5.28 -18.44 14.61
CA VAL A 184 6.29 -18.91 15.57
C VAL A 184 6.59 -17.77 16.54
N GLU A 185 6.51 -18.03 17.83
CA GLU A 185 6.85 -17.04 18.86
C GLU A 185 8.31 -16.56 18.71
N GLY A 186 8.51 -15.24 18.82
CA GLY A 186 9.80 -14.59 18.62
C GLY A 186 10.09 -14.19 17.17
N ASP A 187 9.39 -14.75 16.19
CA ASP A 187 9.54 -14.34 14.79
C ASP A 187 8.84 -12.99 14.52
N ILE A 188 9.32 -12.29 13.49
CA ILE A 188 8.66 -11.12 12.95
C ILE A 188 7.33 -11.54 12.30
N SER A 189 6.27 -10.80 12.59
CA SER A 189 4.95 -11.04 12.03
C SER A 189 5.01 -10.94 10.50
N PRO A 190 4.39 -11.86 9.74
CA PRO A 190 4.55 -11.93 8.29
C PRO A 190 4.06 -10.68 7.54
N PHE A 191 3.10 -9.95 8.11
CA PHE A 191 2.59 -8.69 7.57
C PHE A 191 3.46 -7.47 7.92
N SER A 192 4.46 -7.61 8.79
CA SER A 192 5.24 -6.46 9.25
C SER A 192 6.09 -5.93 8.10
N SER A 193 5.91 -4.65 7.78
CA SER A 193 6.73 -3.94 6.80
C SER A 193 8.23 -4.08 7.06
N LYS A 194 9.00 -4.16 5.98
CA LYS A 194 10.45 -4.37 5.97
C LYS A 194 11.17 -3.20 5.33
N GLY A 195 12.32 -2.85 5.87
CA GLY A 195 13.20 -1.86 5.25
C GLY A 195 14.03 -2.42 4.09
N PRO A 196 15.09 -1.70 3.70
CA PRO A 196 15.44 -0.35 4.16
C PRO A 196 14.39 0.69 3.71
N THR A 197 14.53 1.95 4.11
CA THR A 197 13.86 3.03 3.38
C THR A 197 14.47 3.16 1.97
N ARG A 198 13.81 3.88 1.05
CA ARG A 198 14.33 4.09 -0.32
C ARG A 198 15.73 4.71 -0.33
N ASP A 199 15.98 5.65 0.58
CA ASP A 199 17.29 6.29 0.78
C ASP A 199 18.29 5.44 1.60
N GLY A 200 17.96 4.18 1.87
CA GLY A 200 18.88 3.18 2.42
C GLY A 200 19.00 3.16 3.95
N ARG A 201 18.22 3.96 4.68
CA ARG A 201 18.24 3.93 6.16
C ARG A 201 17.62 2.63 6.68
N SER A 202 18.18 2.13 7.77
CA SER A 202 17.64 0.96 8.46
C SER A 202 16.36 1.34 9.21
N LYS A 203 15.23 0.82 8.73
CA LYS A 203 13.92 0.84 9.38
C LYS A 203 13.28 -0.54 9.23
N PRO A 204 12.36 -0.96 10.12
CA PRO A 204 12.01 -0.37 11.42
C PRO A 204 13.20 -0.31 12.40
N ASP A 205 13.12 0.50 13.46
CA ASP A 205 14.22 0.63 14.45
C ASP A 205 14.21 -0.51 15.45
N ILE A 206 13.02 -0.92 15.90
CA ILE A 206 12.79 -1.99 16.88
C ILE A 206 11.52 -2.76 16.53
N SER A 207 11.30 -3.90 17.19
CA SER A 207 10.04 -4.64 17.13
C SER A 207 9.37 -4.71 18.49
N ALA A 208 8.05 -4.86 18.51
CA ALA A 208 7.26 -5.06 19.72
C ALA A 208 6.07 -6.01 19.45
N PRO A 209 5.42 -6.53 20.50
CA PRO A 209 4.30 -7.45 20.35
C PRO A 209 3.19 -6.85 19.50
N GLY A 210 2.83 -7.51 18.41
CA GLY A 210 1.77 -7.04 17.51
C GLY A 210 1.00 -8.14 16.79
N GLN A 211 1.33 -9.41 16.98
CA GLN A 211 0.52 -10.54 16.54
C GLN A 211 -0.35 -11.02 17.70
N GLY A 212 -1.67 -11.06 17.52
CA GLY A 212 -2.59 -11.63 18.51
C GLY A 212 -2.60 -10.89 19.85
N ILE A 213 -2.71 -9.57 19.84
CA ILE A 213 -2.72 -8.73 21.04
C ILE A 213 -4.15 -8.56 21.55
N ALA A 214 -4.38 -8.86 22.82
CA ALA A 214 -5.65 -8.59 23.48
C ALA A 214 -5.68 -7.13 23.94
N SER A 215 -6.67 -6.36 23.50
CA SER A 215 -6.86 -4.95 23.89
C SER A 215 -8.33 -4.64 24.12
N ALA A 216 -8.62 -3.48 24.71
CA ALA A 216 -9.97 -3.08 25.09
C ALA A 216 -10.90 -3.01 23.87
N ILE A 217 -12.13 -3.46 24.07
CA ILE A 217 -13.21 -3.37 23.07
C ILE A 217 -13.96 -2.04 23.25
N SER A 218 -14.25 -1.35 22.14
CA SER A 218 -15.22 -0.25 22.14
C SER A 218 -16.64 -0.80 22.27
N GLU A 219 -17.48 -0.17 23.11
CA GLU A 219 -18.88 -0.56 23.29
C GLU A 219 -19.65 -0.60 21.95
N ASP A 220 -19.42 0.39 21.09
CA ASP A 220 -20.07 0.49 19.77
C ASP A 220 -19.64 -0.62 18.80
N ALA A 221 -18.43 -1.16 18.97
CA ALA A 221 -17.88 -2.19 18.09
C ALA A 221 -18.16 -3.61 18.61
N ARG A 222 -18.46 -3.77 19.91
CA ARG A 222 -18.60 -5.07 20.57
C ARG A 222 -19.59 -5.99 19.86
N ALA A 223 -20.70 -5.45 19.36
CA ALA A 223 -21.76 -6.25 18.73
C ALA A 223 -21.40 -6.81 17.35
N SER A 224 -20.44 -6.22 16.65
CA SER A 224 -20.02 -6.64 15.30
C SER A 224 -18.76 -7.51 15.30
N MET A 225 -18.14 -7.76 16.46
CA MET A 225 -16.90 -8.53 16.56
C MET A 225 -17.15 -10.04 16.44
N PRO A 226 -16.28 -10.77 15.71
CA PRO A 226 -16.29 -12.23 15.67
C PRO A 226 -16.06 -12.80 17.08
N ILE A 227 -16.89 -13.76 17.49
CA ILE A 227 -16.88 -14.30 18.85
C ILE A 227 -15.54 -14.94 19.22
N GLU A 228 -14.88 -15.57 18.25
CA GLU A 228 -13.59 -16.24 18.37
C GLU A 228 -12.44 -15.29 18.73
N LEU A 229 -12.61 -13.99 18.52
CA LEU A 229 -11.61 -12.97 18.86
C LEU A 229 -11.87 -12.34 20.23
N ILE A 230 -12.98 -12.64 20.89
CA ILE A 230 -13.37 -12.00 22.14
C ILE A 230 -12.82 -12.80 23.31
N MET A 231 -12.08 -12.15 24.19
CA MET A 231 -11.45 -12.78 25.36
C MET A 231 -12.51 -13.19 26.39
N PRO A 232 -12.22 -14.16 27.29
CA PRO A 232 -13.20 -14.69 28.25
C PRO A 232 -13.79 -13.68 29.23
N ASP A 233 -13.19 -12.49 29.36
CA ASP A 233 -13.68 -11.43 30.24
C ASP A 233 -14.73 -10.52 29.61
N ASP A 234 -15.03 -10.69 28.32
CA ASP A 234 -15.98 -9.88 27.55
C ASP A 234 -15.61 -8.38 27.45
N ARG A 235 -14.36 -8.03 27.76
CA ARG A 235 -13.85 -6.65 27.76
C ARG A 235 -12.72 -6.44 26.77
N HIS A 236 -12.01 -7.50 26.43
CA HIS A 236 -10.89 -7.47 25.51
C HIS A 236 -11.15 -8.33 24.29
N TRP A 237 -10.56 -7.93 23.16
CA TRP A 237 -10.55 -8.71 21.94
C TRP A 237 -9.15 -8.76 21.35
N LEU A 238 -8.92 -9.80 20.55
CA LEU A 238 -7.68 -10.05 19.87
C LEU A 238 -7.63 -9.29 18.55
N ILE A 239 -6.58 -8.49 18.39
CA ILE A 239 -6.25 -7.77 17.17
C ILE A 239 -4.76 -7.90 16.86
N GLN A 240 -4.40 -7.66 15.61
CA GLN A 240 -3.02 -7.75 15.16
C GLN A 240 -2.70 -6.61 14.18
N GLY A 241 -1.42 -6.25 14.16
CA GLY A 241 -0.90 -5.19 13.31
C GLY A 241 0.29 -4.48 13.96
N THR A 242 1.09 -3.79 13.18
CA THR A 242 2.07 -2.83 13.70
C THR A 242 1.39 -1.69 14.48
N SER A 243 0.11 -1.42 14.19
CA SER A 243 -0.77 -0.57 15.00
C SER A 243 -0.89 -1.01 16.47
N MET A 244 -0.68 -2.29 16.79
CA MET A 244 -0.65 -2.80 18.16
C MET A 244 0.77 -2.76 18.73
N SER A 245 1.81 -2.94 17.92
CA SER A 245 3.21 -2.81 18.34
C SER A 245 3.57 -1.39 18.76
N SER A 246 3.13 -0.39 17.98
CA SER A 246 3.40 1.03 18.25
C SER A 246 2.99 1.50 19.66
N PRO A 247 1.76 1.24 20.16
CA PRO A 247 1.38 1.66 21.51
C PRO A 247 2.10 0.89 22.63
N HIS A 248 2.59 -0.34 22.42
CA HIS A 248 3.44 -1.02 23.40
C HIS A 248 4.74 -0.24 23.64
N VAL A 249 5.39 0.20 22.56
CA VAL A 249 6.62 1.00 22.65
C VAL A 249 6.31 2.38 23.23
N ALA A 250 5.21 3.02 22.81
CA ALA A 250 4.82 4.30 23.37
C ALA A 250 4.61 4.24 24.90
N GLY A 251 3.96 3.18 25.40
CA GLY A 251 3.82 2.95 26.84
C GLY A 251 5.15 2.72 27.55
N ALA A 252 6.06 1.93 26.96
CA ALA A 252 7.40 1.74 27.53
C ALA A 252 8.21 3.05 27.58
N VAL A 253 8.15 3.86 26.52
CA VAL A 253 8.80 5.18 26.49
C VAL A 253 8.20 6.11 27.54
N ALA A 254 6.88 6.09 27.75
CA ALA A 254 6.24 6.88 28.80
C ALA A 254 6.80 6.55 30.20
N LEU A 255 7.02 5.26 30.50
CA LEU A 255 7.65 4.82 31.75
C LEU A 255 9.12 5.22 31.87
N LEU A 256 9.84 5.34 30.76
CA LEU A 256 11.23 5.85 30.77
C LEU A 256 11.31 7.36 31.04
N LEU A 257 10.22 8.10 30.77
CA LEU A 257 10.13 9.55 30.94
C LEU A 257 9.52 9.98 32.28
N GLU A 258 8.98 9.04 33.06
CA GLU A 258 8.41 9.26 34.41
C GLU A 258 9.49 9.63 35.44
#